data_AF-A0A1H8IKY9-F1
#
_entry.id   AF-A0A1H8IKY9-F1
#
_cell.length_a   1.000
_cell.length_b   1.000
_cell.length_c   1.000
_cell.angle_alpha   90.00
_cell.angle_beta   90.00
_cell.angle_gamma   90.00
#
_symmetry.space_group_name_H-M   'P 1'
#
loop_
_entity.id
_entity.type
_entity.pdbx_description
1 polymer ?
#
loop_
_entity_poly.entity_id
_entity_poly.type
_entity_poly.pdbx_seq_one_letter_code
_entity_poly.pdbx_strand_id
1 'polypeptide(L)'
;MNERFISNFAQYMESMIREKHNSGFSLKYMDKHLDEFDWFCRNNFPNKVSLDKELVEAWVYHTESKSIQEVQKRFRTMMHLGNYMLPLRGETCITKNKLKRAKPKEPHIFTDAQLEEFFRIGIYVGRFD
;
A
#
# COMPACT_ATOMS: atom_id res chain seq x y z
N MET A 1 17.23 -18.54 -10.65
CA MET A 1 16.15 -17.68 -10.15
C MET A 1 16.77 -16.35 -9.77
N ASN A 2 16.32 -15.24 -10.35
CA ASN A 2 16.67 -13.93 -9.77
C ASN A 2 15.76 -13.74 -8.57
N GLU A 3 16.33 -13.83 -7.37
CA GLU A 3 15.59 -13.61 -6.12
C GLU A 3 15.28 -12.11 -6.02
N ARG A 4 14.03 -11.73 -6.31
CA ARG A 4 13.57 -10.33 -6.24
C ARG A 4 13.66 -9.80 -4.81
N PHE A 5 13.48 -10.69 -3.84
CA PHE A 5 13.47 -10.41 -2.41
C PHE A 5 14.50 -11.27 -1.68
N ILE A 6 15.13 -10.72 -0.65
CA ILE A 6 16.25 -11.36 0.05
C ILE A 6 16.03 -11.43 1.57
N SER A 7 15.04 -10.72 2.11
CA SER A 7 14.70 -10.80 3.54
C SER A 7 14.09 -12.17 3.92
N ASN A 8 13.97 -12.44 5.23
CA ASN A 8 13.28 -13.63 5.73
C ASN A 8 11.79 -13.71 5.32
N PHE A 9 11.23 -12.63 4.75
CA PHE A 9 9.86 -12.58 4.24
C PHE A 9 9.77 -12.90 2.74
N ALA A 10 10.89 -13.04 2.03
CA ALA A 10 10.98 -13.20 0.58
C ALA A 10 10.03 -14.27 0.04
N GLN A 11 10.14 -15.50 0.56
CA GLN A 11 9.32 -16.62 0.12
C GLN A 11 7.82 -16.39 0.34
N TYR A 12 7.43 -15.72 1.44
CA TYR A 12 6.03 -15.37 1.69
C TYR A 12 5.53 -14.31 0.71
N MET A 13 6.36 -13.29 0.40
CA MET A 13 6.01 -12.25 -0.56
C MET A 13 5.84 -12.82 -1.97
N GLU A 14 6.77 -13.65 -2.45
CA GLU A 14 6.67 -14.29 -3.76
C GLU A 14 5.44 -15.20 -3.87
N SER A 15 5.19 -16.02 -2.85
CA SER A 15 4.08 -16.96 -2.85
C SER A 15 2.73 -16.23 -2.77
N MET A 16 2.63 -15.16 -1.97
CA MET A 16 1.45 -14.31 -1.91
C MET A 16 1.18 -13.61 -3.25
N ILE A 17 2.20 -13.03 -3.89
CA ILE A 17 2.07 -12.40 -5.21
C ILE A 17 1.52 -13.42 -6.22
N ARG A 18 2.10 -14.63 -6.23
CA ARG A 18 1.67 -15.72 -7.12
C ARG A 18 0.20 -16.11 -6.88
N GLU A 19 -0.21 -16.31 -5.63
CA GLU A 19 -1.61 -16.63 -5.29
C GLU A 19 -2.58 -15.53 -5.77
N LYS A 20 -2.24 -14.27 -5.52
CA LYS A 20 -3.05 -13.12 -5.92
C LYS A 20 -3.18 -13.00 -7.43
N HIS A 21 -2.09 -13.20 -8.17
CA HIS A 21 -2.11 -13.22 -9.63
C HIS A 21 -3.00 -14.36 -10.17
N ASN A 22 -2.88 -15.56 -9.62
CA ASN A 22 -3.72 -16.70 -10.00
C ASN A 22 -5.20 -16.45 -9.70
N SER A 23 -5.50 -15.60 -8.72
CA SER A 23 -6.85 -15.18 -8.34
C SER A 23 -7.34 -13.94 -9.13
N GLY A 24 -6.58 -13.46 -10.12
CA GLY A 24 -6.96 -12.34 -10.99
C GLY A 24 -6.75 -10.94 -10.42
N PHE A 25 -6.04 -10.77 -9.30
CA PHE A 25 -5.77 -9.46 -8.72
C PHE A 25 -4.61 -8.74 -9.41
N SER A 26 -4.79 -7.46 -9.74
CA SER A 26 -3.70 -6.56 -10.16
C SER A 26 -3.04 -5.91 -8.94
N LEU A 27 -1.79 -6.27 -8.66
CA LEU A 27 -1.02 -5.83 -7.49
C LEU A 27 -0.02 -4.69 -7.75
N LYS A 28 -0.20 -3.90 -8.82
CA LYS A 28 0.78 -2.87 -9.23
C LYS A 28 1.21 -1.90 -8.12
N TYR A 29 0.30 -1.55 -7.19
CA TYR A 29 0.66 -0.67 -6.07
C TYR A 29 1.47 -1.39 -4.98
N MET A 30 1.27 -2.69 -4.82
CA MET A 30 1.87 -3.50 -3.77
C MET A 30 3.32 -3.85 -4.12
N ASP A 31 3.64 -4.04 -5.40
CA ASP A 31 4.98 -4.37 -5.88
C ASP A 31 6.05 -3.43 -5.30
N LYS A 32 5.90 -2.12 -5.54
CA LYS A 32 6.82 -1.10 -5.02
C LYS A 32 6.98 -1.18 -3.50
N HIS A 33 5.88 -1.41 -2.79
CA HIS A 33 5.88 -1.47 -1.33
C HIS A 33 6.52 -2.75 -0.79
N LEU A 34 6.44 -3.86 -1.50
CA LEU A 34 7.13 -5.10 -1.12
C LEU A 34 8.64 -4.97 -1.34
N ASP A 35 9.07 -4.30 -2.42
CA ASP A 35 10.49 -4.01 -2.65
C ASP A 35 11.05 -3.08 -1.55
N GLU A 36 10.32 -2.01 -1.19
CA GLU A 36 10.68 -1.12 -0.08
C GLU A 36 10.73 -1.85 1.26
N PHE A 37 9.77 -2.75 1.50
CA PHE A 37 9.70 -3.53 2.73
C PHE A 37 10.86 -4.53 2.84
N ASP A 38 11.18 -5.25 1.77
CA ASP A 38 12.28 -6.21 1.75
C ASP A 38 13.62 -5.53 2.08
N TRP A 39 13.88 -4.40 1.43
CA TRP A 39 15.05 -3.57 1.69
C TRP A 39 15.07 -3.07 3.14
N PHE A 40 13.92 -2.63 3.66
CA PHE A 40 13.81 -2.15 5.04
C PHE A 40 14.12 -3.25 6.06
N CYS A 41 13.54 -4.45 5.87
CA CYS A 41 13.79 -5.61 6.72
C CYS A 41 15.27 -6.01 6.68
N ARG A 42 15.89 -6.03 5.50
CA ARG A 42 17.31 -6.36 5.36
C ARG A 42 18.22 -5.46 6.18
N ASN A 43 17.93 -4.15 6.20
CA ASN A 43 18.81 -3.19 6.85
C ASN A 43 18.53 -3.00 8.35
N ASN A 44 17.27 -3.13 8.77
CA ASN A 44 16.86 -2.80 10.15
C ASN A 44 16.47 -4.04 10.97
N PHE A 45 16.05 -5.12 10.32
CA PHE A 45 15.49 -6.31 10.94
C PHE A 45 15.97 -7.62 10.29
N PRO A 46 17.29 -7.83 10.06
CA PRO A 46 17.80 -8.93 9.23
C PRO A 46 17.46 -10.33 9.76
N ASN A 47 17.31 -10.47 11.08
CA ASN A 47 17.02 -11.74 11.74
C ASN A 47 15.54 -11.91 12.11
N LYS A 48 14.70 -10.92 11.82
CA LYS A 48 13.28 -10.96 12.18
C LYS A 48 12.56 -11.89 11.20
N VAL A 49 11.77 -12.81 11.76
CA VAL A 49 11.01 -13.81 10.99
C VAL A 49 9.49 -13.68 11.19
N SER A 50 9.09 -12.90 12.20
CA SER A 50 7.69 -12.63 12.53
C SER A 50 7.29 -11.25 12.03
N LEU A 51 6.10 -11.16 11.43
CA LEU A 51 5.48 -9.90 11.06
C LEU A 51 4.67 -9.37 12.25
N ASP A 52 5.37 -8.93 13.29
CA ASP A 52 4.76 -8.41 14.51
C ASP A 52 4.48 -6.90 14.45
N LYS A 53 3.78 -6.41 15.48
CA LYS A 53 3.38 -5.01 15.57
C LYS A 53 4.57 -4.05 15.49
N GLU A 54 5.67 -4.39 16.17
CA GLU A 54 6.89 -3.57 16.19
C GLU A 54 7.45 -3.40 14.77
N LEU A 55 7.67 -4.50 14.04
CA LEU A 55 8.17 -4.43 12.67
C LEU A 55 7.22 -3.68 11.74
N VAL A 56 5.91 -3.96 11.84
CA VAL A 56 4.89 -3.33 11.00
C VAL A 56 4.84 -1.82 11.23
N GLU A 57 4.80 -1.39 12.50
CA GLU A 57 4.77 0.04 12.82
C GLU A 57 6.09 0.72 12.43
N ALA A 58 7.24 0.08 12.70
CA ALA A 58 8.54 0.60 12.32
C ALA A 58 8.64 0.87 10.81
N TRP A 59 8.15 -0.05 9.96
CA TRP A 59 8.18 0.14 8.52
C TRP A 59 7.12 1.13 8.01
N VAL A 60 5.86 0.96 8.45
CA VAL A 60 4.74 1.79 8.00
C VAL A 60 5.00 3.27 8.27
N TYR A 61 5.66 3.58 9.39
CA TYR A 61 6.02 4.93 9.80
C TYR A 61 7.52 5.27 9.57
N HIS A 62 8.29 4.41 8.89
CA HIS A 62 9.76 4.56 8.74
C HIS A 62 10.21 5.87 8.08
N THR A 63 9.37 6.46 7.24
CA THR A 63 9.71 7.66 6.46
C THR A 63 8.96 8.85 6.99
N GLU A 64 9.46 10.06 6.74
CA GLU A 64 8.65 11.29 6.72
C GLU A 64 7.62 11.25 5.58
N SER A 65 6.85 10.17 5.46
CA SER A 65 5.84 10.01 4.45
C SER A 65 4.72 11.00 4.74
N LYS A 66 4.71 12.08 3.96
CA LYS A 66 3.89 13.27 4.20
C LYS A 66 2.39 13.05 3.99
N SER A 67 1.97 11.91 3.42
CA SER A 67 0.56 11.67 3.09
C SER A 67 -0.03 10.46 3.80
N ILE A 68 -1.23 10.65 4.34
CA ILE A 68 -2.06 9.60 4.95
C ILE A 68 -2.32 8.45 3.97
N GLN A 69 -2.40 8.75 2.67
CA GLN A 69 -2.66 7.74 1.63
C GLN A 69 -1.52 6.73 1.53
N GLU A 70 -0.27 7.17 1.62
CA GLU A 70 0.89 6.28 1.52
C GLU A 70 1.00 5.36 2.74
N VAL A 71 0.77 5.92 3.94
CA VAL A 71 0.67 5.14 5.19
C VAL A 71 -0.40 4.05 5.08
N GLN A 72 -1.57 4.40 4.52
CA GLN A 72 -2.64 3.43 4.31
C GLN A 72 -2.26 2.33 3.31
N LYS A 73 -1.55 2.66 2.22
CA LYS A 73 -1.11 1.65 1.25
C LYS A 73 -0.10 0.70 1.87
N ARG A 74 0.91 1.21 2.58
CA ARG A 74 1.88 0.38 3.31
C ARG A 74 1.21 -0.53 4.33
N PHE A 75 0.29 0.01 5.12
CA PHE A 75 -0.46 -0.81 6.07
C PHE A 75 -1.31 -1.89 5.39
N ARG A 76 -1.97 -1.58 4.27
CA ARG A 76 -2.70 -2.59 3.48
C ARG A 76 -1.76 -3.67 2.96
N THR A 77 -0.56 -3.31 2.49
CA THR A 77 0.47 -4.29 2.09
C THR A 77 0.81 -5.22 3.25
N MET A 78 1.05 -4.70 4.46
CA MET A 78 1.29 -5.54 5.63
C MET A 78 0.10 -6.42 5.97
N MET A 79 -1.13 -5.90 5.92
CA MET A 79 -2.34 -6.71 6.12
C MET A 79 -2.43 -7.88 5.15
N HIS A 80 -2.12 -7.66 3.87
CA HIS A 80 -2.12 -8.74 2.88
C HIS A 80 -1.07 -9.80 3.21
N LEU A 81 0.15 -9.38 3.53
CA LEU A 81 1.23 -10.29 3.88
C LEU A 81 0.94 -11.07 5.16
N GLY A 82 0.48 -10.39 6.23
CA GLY A 82 0.11 -11.04 7.48
C GLY A 82 -1.04 -12.02 7.32
N ASN A 83 -2.09 -11.66 6.58
CA ASN A 83 -3.20 -12.58 6.31
C ASN A 83 -2.75 -13.83 5.52
N TYR A 84 -1.78 -13.68 4.62
CA TYR A 84 -1.18 -14.80 3.90
C TYR A 84 -0.35 -15.69 4.84
N MET A 85 0.44 -15.08 5.74
CA MET A 85 1.31 -15.81 6.67
C MET A 85 0.56 -16.45 7.84
N LEU A 86 -0.58 -15.90 8.28
CA LEU A 86 -1.34 -16.37 9.44
C LEU A 86 -1.68 -17.87 9.41
N PRO A 87 -2.31 -18.42 8.36
CA PRO A 87 -2.60 -19.86 8.30
C PRO A 87 -1.33 -20.72 8.20
N LEU A 88 -0.20 -20.15 7.75
CA LEU A 88 1.06 -20.87 7.56
C LEU A 88 1.91 -20.96 8.84
N ARG A 89 1.78 -19.98 9.74
CA ARG A 89 2.62 -19.87 10.95
C ARG A 89 1.87 -20.04 12.27
N GLY A 90 0.54 -20.06 12.28
CA GLY A 90 -0.27 -20.18 13.51
C GLY A 90 -0.31 -18.89 14.36
N GLU A 91 0.74 -18.06 14.31
CA GLU A 91 0.83 -16.77 14.99
C GLU A 91 1.41 -15.71 14.05
N THR A 92 0.57 -14.89 13.44
CA THR A 92 1.00 -13.59 12.90
C THR A 92 0.13 -12.48 13.47
N CYS A 93 0.77 -11.60 14.22
CA CYS A 93 0.13 -10.50 14.91
C CYS A 93 -0.10 -9.33 13.94
N ILE A 94 -1.10 -9.48 13.07
CA ILE A 94 -1.84 -8.30 12.60
C ILE A 94 -3.24 -8.36 13.20
N THR A 95 -3.29 -8.11 14.51
CA THR A 95 -4.51 -7.85 15.25
C THR A 95 -5.21 -6.65 14.65
N LYS A 96 -6.14 -6.91 13.73
CA LYS A 96 -7.28 -6.08 13.25
C LYS A 96 -7.17 -4.58 13.57
N ASN A 97 -6.06 -3.92 13.25
CA ASN A 97 -5.92 -2.52 13.58
C ASN A 97 -6.60 -1.77 12.45
N LYS A 98 -7.89 -1.46 12.65
CA LYS A 98 -8.64 -0.61 11.74
C LYS A 98 -7.96 0.76 11.79
N LEU A 99 -7.05 1.04 10.85
CA LEU A 99 -6.61 2.40 10.59
C LEU A 99 -7.86 3.26 10.50
N LYS A 100 -8.02 4.20 11.45
CA LYS A 100 -9.15 5.12 11.46
C LYS A 100 -9.16 5.82 10.10
N ARG A 101 -10.10 5.46 9.24
CA ARG A 101 -10.29 6.17 7.98
C ARG A 101 -10.67 7.60 8.37
N ALA A 102 -9.83 8.57 8.04
CA ALA A 102 -10.30 9.95 7.99
C ALA A 102 -11.52 9.96 7.08
N LYS A 103 -12.61 10.60 7.51
CA LYS A 103 -13.81 10.73 6.67
C LYS A 103 -13.37 11.29 5.31
N PRO A 104 -13.77 10.67 4.18
CA PRO A 104 -13.50 11.27 2.89
C PRO A 104 -14.05 12.70 2.91
N LYS A 105 -13.29 13.67 2.39
CA LYS A 105 -13.85 15.01 2.13
C LYS A 105 -15.09 14.80 1.28
N GLU A 106 -16.19 15.46 1.65
CA GLU A 106 -17.40 15.41 0.85
C GLU A 106 -17.04 15.81 -0.59
N PRO A 107 -17.49 15.02 -1.60
CA PRO A 107 -17.25 15.38 -2.98
C PRO A 107 -17.87 16.76 -3.24
N HIS A 108 -17.07 17.68 -3.77
CA HIS A 108 -17.57 18.99 -4.17
C HIS A 108 -18.48 18.82 -5.38
N ILE A 109 -19.78 19.02 -5.18
CA ILE A 109 -20.76 19.08 -6.27
C ILE A 109 -20.74 20.52 -6.80
N PHE A 110 -20.39 20.68 -8.08
CA PHE A 110 -20.42 21.99 -8.72
C PHE A 110 -21.85 22.53 -8.82
N THR A 111 -22.02 23.82 -8.54
CA THR A 111 -23.27 24.53 -8.87
C THR A 111 -23.33 24.85 -10.35
N ASP A 112 -24.51 25.20 -10.88
CA ASP A 112 -24.69 25.57 -12.28
C ASP A 112 -23.73 26.68 -12.72
N ALA A 113 -23.54 27.70 -11.88
CA ALA A 113 -22.56 28.78 -12.14
C ALA A 113 -21.10 28.28 -12.18
N GLN A 114 -20.74 27.29 -11.35
CA GLN A 114 -19.40 26.69 -11.37
C GLN A 114 -19.19 25.78 -12.60
N LEU A 115 -20.25 25.11 -13.06
CA LEU A 115 -20.22 24.34 -14.30
C LEU A 115 -20.07 25.26 -15.51
N GLU A 116 -20.85 26.34 -15.57
CA GLU A 116 -20.73 27.37 -16.62
C GLU A 116 -19.32 27.95 -16.68
N GLU A 117 -18.73 28.30 -15.54
CA GLU A 117 -17.35 28.80 -15.45
C GLU A 117 -16.33 27.76 -15.95
N PHE A 118 -16.46 26.51 -15.52
CA PHE A 118 -15.59 25.41 -15.92
C PHE A 118 -15.61 25.20 -17.44
N PHE A 119 -16.80 25.19 -18.05
CA PHE A 119 -16.94 25.05 -19.50
C PHE A 119 -16.54 26.32 -20.26
N ARG A 120 -16.76 27.51 -19.70
CA ARG A 120 -16.33 28.78 -20.30
C ARG A 120 -14.81 28.84 -20.44
N ILE A 121 -14.07 28.44 -19.41
CA ILE A 121 -12.60 28.39 -19.45
C ILE A 121 -12.12 27.34 -20.47
N GLY A 122 -12.78 26.18 -20.54
CA GLY A 122 -12.46 25.14 -21.53
C GLY A 122 -12.66 25.58 -22.99
N ILE A 123 -13.62 26.46 -23.26
CA ILE A 123 -13.89 26.99 -24.61
C ILE A 123 -12.83 28.01 -25.06
N TYR A 124 -12.18 28.75 -24.14
CA TYR A 124 -11.13 29.70 -24.50
C TYR A 124 -9.77 29.05 -24.83
N VAL A 125 -9.52 27.82 -24.38
CA VAL A 125 -8.26 27.09 -24.68
C VAL A 125 -8.34 26.35 -26.02
N GLY A 126 -9.52 26.29 -26.66
CA GLY A 126 -9.76 25.60 -27.93
C GLY A 126 -9.83 26.50 -29.17
N ARG A 127 -9.53 27.81 -29.08
CA ARG A 127 -9.33 28.65 -30.27
C ARG A 127 -7.86 28.60 -30.67
N PHE A 128 -7.56 27.76 -31.66
CA PHE A 128 -6.37 27.93 -32.49
C PHE A 128 -6.57 29.19 -33.33
N ASP A 129 -5.82 30.23 -33.00
CA ASP A 129 -5.30 31.19 -33.98
C ASP A 129 -3.79 30.95 -34.10
#